data_AF-A0A482VPL3-F1
#
_entry.id   AF-A0A482VPL3-F1
#
_cell.length_a   1.000
_cell.length_b   1.000
_cell.length_c   1.000
_cell.angle_alpha   90.00
_cell.angle_beta   90.00
_cell.angle_gamma   90.00
#
_symmetry.space_group_name_H-M   'P 1'
#
loop_
_entity.id
_entity.type
_entity.pdbx_description
1 polymer ?
#
loop_
_entity_poly.entity_id
_entity_poly.type
_entity_poly.pdbx_seq_one_letter_code
_entity_poly.pdbx_strand_id
1 'polypeptide(L)'
;MEKYDWKQPIKSTILKLKILGMWPEGNGSYKCNLYTVWSIFVIIFFTCGHAFFQTFNLVFVINDLKAILSTIYVTLSEVLIVLKAVLVVKNIKMLKQLIFTLNSDLFQPRNDRQLNLIKPDVLFLNKNTFTYSTAVWATVFFWSTYPIFDKSYKNWRLPFLAWYPYNTNVSPYYELTYIYQVISVSFHGCNAITVDTLIAVLHLYIGTQFDILCDDISHLYDPTEEGSTDFNQKLINCVQHHREILKFYEASSHFSNWIVFLQFFISATSIGITMFQLTTVTLFSSQFFAFVFFLIAISAQIFLFCWFGNEVESSKIPYAVFKSNWTETPMMIKKHLLIFVERTQRPLKVMAMDLFFLNLETYMKYDWKETISTTIVRLKILGLWPEGDETYQSNLYTLWSIFCITLFTFGHPFFQTINIIFIFDDLEAVVATIYVTLSEILIVLKAYLTIKNMKTLKQLMVTLNSDLFQPRNAKQFDLFQPGLKFWKVNSFLYWTMASGAVFFWSTYPIFDNSMKDYRLPFLAWYPYNTKVSPYYEITYIHQAIGVIPFSSEFFSLLSYLLAITVEIFTYCWFGNEVEVKSSKLAYAVFESQW
;
A
#
# COMPACT_ATOMS: atom_id res chain seq x y z
N MET A 1 -23.11 19.33 35.31
CA MET A 1 -23.03 18.27 34.29
C MET A 1 -22.37 17.05 34.93
N GLU A 2 -22.89 15.84 34.73
CA GLU A 2 -22.19 14.63 35.18
C GLU A 2 -20.88 14.46 34.42
N LYS A 3 -19.83 13.95 35.08
CA LYS A 3 -18.53 13.70 34.42
C LYS A 3 -18.69 12.69 33.29
N TYR A 4 -18.11 12.98 32.14
CA TYR A 4 -18.06 12.06 31.02
C TYR A 4 -17.14 10.87 31.36
N ASP A 5 -17.67 9.66 31.24
CA ASP A 5 -16.91 8.43 31.48
C ASP A 5 -16.06 8.06 30.26
N TRP A 6 -14.82 8.55 30.24
CA TRP A 6 -13.83 8.20 29.24
C TRP A 6 -13.50 6.70 29.21
N LYS A 7 -13.87 5.91 30.23
CA LYS A 7 -13.68 4.44 30.18
C LYS A 7 -14.78 3.73 29.41
N GLN A 8 -15.92 4.36 29.17
CA GLN A 8 -17.04 3.72 28.48
C GLN A 8 -16.65 3.22 27.07
N PRO A 9 -15.99 4.02 26.20
CA PRO A 9 -15.58 3.56 24.86
C PRO A 9 -14.57 2.40 24.90
N ILE A 10 -13.71 2.34 25.91
CA ILE A 10 -12.66 1.32 26.04
C ILE A 10 -13.03 0.14 26.93
N LYS A 11 -14.23 0.12 27.52
CA LYS A 11 -14.64 -0.94 28.46
C LYS A 11 -14.54 -2.33 27.83
N SER A 12 -14.98 -2.45 26.57
CA SER A 12 -14.87 -3.69 25.79
C SER A 12 -13.40 -4.07 25.55
N THR A 13 -12.56 -3.10 25.17
CA THR A 13 -11.12 -3.29 24.95
C THR A 13 -10.41 -3.75 26.23
N ILE A 14 -10.69 -3.12 27.38
CA ILE A 14 -10.12 -3.51 28.68
C ILE A 14 -10.54 -4.92 29.05
N LEU A 15 -11.81 -5.29 28.84
CA LEU A 15 -12.29 -6.65 29.10
C LEU A 15 -11.53 -7.68 28.26
N LYS A 16 -11.33 -7.41 26.96
CA LYS A 16 -10.53 -8.28 26.09
C LYS A 16 -9.08 -8.37 26.55
N LEU A 17 -8.43 -7.25 26.92
CA LEU A 17 -7.07 -7.25 27.47
C LEU A 17 -6.97 -8.07 28.76
N LYS A 18 -8.01 -8.05 29.62
CA LYS A 18 -8.07 -8.91 30.81
C LYS A 18 -8.09 -10.38 30.44
N ILE A 19 -8.97 -10.78 29.51
CA ILE A 19 -9.09 -12.16 29.02
C ILE A 19 -7.76 -12.64 28.42
N LEU A 20 -7.11 -11.79 27.63
CA LEU A 20 -5.81 -12.06 27.01
C LEU A 20 -4.63 -12.07 28.00
N GLY A 21 -4.87 -11.84 29.30
CA GLY A 21 -3.82 -11.86 30.32
C GLY A 21 -2.95 -10.59 30.37
N MET A 22 -3.29 -9.54 29.63
CA MET A 22 -2.48 -8.33 29.46
C MET A 22 -2.87 -7.17 30.40
N TRP A 23 -3.93 -7.32 31.20
CA TRP A 23 -4.46 -6.25 32.06
C TRP A 23 -4.58 -6.67 33.53
N PRO A 24 -3.47 -6.68 34.31
CA PRO A 24 -3.50 -6.99 35.74
C PRO A 24 -4.34 -5.99 36.52
N GLU A 25 -4.77 -6.32 37.73
CA GLU A 25 -5.52 -5.39 38.58
C GLU A 25 -4.63 -4.35 39.28
N GLY A 26 -5.22 -3.27 39.80
CA GLY A 26 -4.50 -2.21 40.55
C GLY A 26 -3.48 -1.43 39.70
N ASN A 27 -2.29 -1.16 40.29
CA ASN A 27 -1.26 -0.24 39.76
C ASN A 27 -0.49 -0.76 38.54
N GLY A 28 -0.93 -1.84 37.89
CA GLY A 28 -0.29 -2.38 36.69
C GLY A 28 0.86 -3.34 36.96
N SER A 29 1.09 -3.75 38.20
CA SER A 29 2.04 -4.81 38.55
C SER A 29 1.34 -6.18 38.59
N TYR A 30 1.92 -7.17 37.92
CA TYR A 30 1.52 -8.58 38.10
C TYR A 30 1.91 -9.03 39.52
N LYS A 31 0.93 -9.50 40.29
CA LYS A 31 1.11 -10.02 41.65
C LYS A 31 1.11 -11.55 41.64
N CYS A 32 1.55 -12.23 42.69
CA CYS A 32 1.40 -13.69 42.80
C CYS A 32 -0.07 -14.07 43.10
N ASN A 33 -0.93 -14.03 42.08
CA ASN A 33 -2.33 -14.40 42.15
C ASN A 33 -2.74 -15.28 40.96
N LEU A 34 -3.95 -15.85 41.02
CA LEU A 34 -4.50 -16.70 39.96
C LEU A 34 -4.53 -16.00 38.59
N TYR A 35 -4.73 -14.68 38.56
CA TYR A 35 -4.71 -13.90 37.33
C TYR A 35 -3.32 -13.93 36.66
N THR A 36 -2.24 -13.76 37.42
CA THR A 36 -0.88 -13.83 36.86
C THR A 36 -0.55 -15.22 36.34
N VAL A 37 -1.02 -16.28 37.01
CA VAL A 37 -0.87 -17.66 36.51
C VAL A 37 -1.63 -17.82 35.18
N TRP A 38 -2.87 -17.32 35.10
CA TRP A 38 -3.64 -17.28 33.86
C TRP A 38 -2.94 -16.49 32.75
N SER A 39 -2.40 -15.30 33.07
CA SER A 39 -1.67 -14.46 32.12
C SER A 39 -0.44 -15.16 31.56
N ILE A 40 0.37 -15.78 32.42
CA ILE A 40 1.55 -16.55 32.01
C ILE A 40 1.12 -17.69 31.10
N PHE A 41 0.07 -18.43 31.48
CA PHE A 41 -0.45 -19.53 30.68
C PHE A 41 -0.91 -19.05 29.30
N VAL A 42 -1.77 -18.04 29.21
CA VAL A 42 -2.32 -17.56 27.93
C VAL A 42 -1.23 -16.99 27.01
N ILE A 43 -0.35 -16.14 27.57
CA ILE A 43 0.70 -15.49 26.76
C ILE A 43 1.73 -16.52 26.31
N ILE A 44 2.21 -17.40 27.18
CA ILE A 44 3.22 -18.38 26.81
C ILE A 44 2.63 -19.48 25.92
N PHE A 45 1.50 -20.07 26.31
CA PHE A 45 0.97 -21.27 25.67
C PHE A 45 0.26 -20.97 24.34
N PHE A 46 -0.67 -20.00 24.33
CA PHE A 46 -1.45 -19.69 23.13
C PHE A 46 -0.78 -18.63 22.24
N THR A 47 -0.13 -17.63 22.83
CA THR A 47 0.46 -16.53 22.03
C THR A 47 1.86 -16.90 21.53
N CYS A 48 2.81 -17.10 22.44
CA CYS A 48 4.20 -17.41 22.08
C CYS A 48 4.37 -18.83 21.53
N GLY A 49 3.68 -19.83 22.09
CA GLY A 49 3.82 -21.24 21.71
C GLY A 49 3.46 -21.47 20.23
N HIS A 50 2.31 -20.96 19.80
CA HIS A 50 1.87 -21.11 18.40
C HIS A 50 2.83 -20.43 17.43
N ALA A 51 3.19 -19.17 17.73
CA ALA A 51 4.15 -18.42 16.92
C ALA A 51 5.51 -19.11 16.83
N PHE A 52 5.96 -19.74 17.92
CA PHE A 52 7.20 -20.51 17.95
C PHE A 52 7.14 -21.73 17.03
N PHE A 53 6.11 -22.57 17.14
CA PHE A 53 5.99 -23.78 16.31
C PHE A 53 5.89 -23.46 14.82
N GLN A 54 5.21 -22.37 14.47
CA GLN A 54 5.08 -21.94 13.09
C GLN A 54 6.37 -21.30 12.54
N THR A 55 7.06 -20.49 13.36
CA THR A 55 8.36 -19.94 12.99
C THR A 55 9.39 -21.03 12.78
N PHE A 56 9.42 -22.03 13.67
CA PHE A 56 10.34 -23.14 13.58
C PHE A 56 10.08 -24.02 12.33
N ASN A 57 8.82 -24.12 11.89
CA ASN A 57 8.47 -24.81 10.66
C ASN A 57 9.22 -24.27 9.43
N LEU A 58 9.50 -22.97 9.36
CA LEU A 58 10.23 -22.35 8.24
C LEU A 58 11.60 -22.98 7.99
N VAL A 59 12.27 -23.50 9.03
CA VAL A 59 13.57 -24.18 8.90
C VAL A 59 13.44 -25.47 8.07
N PHE A 60 12.31 -26.18 8.20
CA PHE A 60 12.09 -27.46 7.52
C PHE A 60 11.57 -27.29 6.09
N VAL A 61 10.84 -26.22 5.82
CA VAL A 61 10.26 -25.94 4.48
C VAL A 61 11.09 -24.98 3.63
N ILE A 62 12.30 -24.59 4.09
CA ILE A 62 13.16 -23.60 3.40
C ILE A 62 13.56 -23.99 1.96
N ASN A 63 13.44 -25.25 1.58
CA ASN A 63 13.76 -25.74 0.23
C ASN A 63 12.54 -25.78 -0.70
N ASP A 64 11.31 -25.59 -0.19
CA ASP A 64 10.08 -25.53 -0.98
C ASP A 64 9.55 -24.11 -1.02
N LEU A 65 9.79 -23.41 -2.14
CA LEU A 65 9.38 -22.03 -2.34
C LEU A 65 7.87 -21.83 -2.13
N LYS A 66 7.04 -22.79 -2.54
CA LYS A 66 5.57 -22.68 -2.39
C LYS A 66 5.18 -22.80 -0.92
N ALA A 67 5.81 -23.71 -0.20
CA ALA A 67 5.59 -23.84 1.23
C ALA A 67 6.08 -22.61 2.01
N ILE A 68 7.27 -22.08 1.71
CA ILE A 68 7.80 -20.84 2.31
C ILE A 68 6.83 -19.69 2.08
N LEU A 69 6.41 -19.44 0.84
CA LEU A 69 5.49 -18.35 0.51
C LEU A 69 4.15 -18.50 1.24
N SER A 70 3.71 -19.73 1.51
CA SER A 70 2.47 -19.99 2.25
C SER A 70 2.61 -19.82 3.78
N THR A 71 3.83 -19.91 4.32
CA THR A 71 4.09 -19.87 5.78
C THR A 71 4.70 -18.55 6.25
N ILE A 72 5.48 -17.85 5.41
CA ILE A 72 6.28 -16.69 5.82
C ILE A 72 5.42 -15.49 6.25
N TYR A 73 4.38 -15.13 5.49
CA TYR A 73 3.55 -13.95 5.79
C TYR A 73 2.69 -14.18 7.06
N VAL A 74 2.21 -15.41 7.27
CA VAL A 74 1.48 -15.78 8.49
C VAL A 74 2.43 -15.70 9.69
N THR A 75 3.64 -16.25 9.55
CA THR A 75 4.66 -16.22 10.61
C THR A 75 5.05 -14.80 10.99
N LEU A 76 5.31 -13.92 10.01
CA LEU A 76 5.60 -12.51 10.28
C LEU A 76 4.45 -11.82 11.02
N SER A 77 3.20 -12.10 10.63
CA SER A 77 2.01 -11.57 11.30
C SER A 77 1.90 -12.05 12.75
N GLU A 78 2.16 -13.33 13.02
CA GLU A 78 2.12 -13.91 14.37
C GLU A 78 3.23 -13.35 15.27
N VAL A 79 4.45 -13.22 14.74
CA VAL A 79 5.57 -12.59 15.47
C VAL A 79 5.21 -11.17 15.88
N LEU A 80 4.55 -10.40 15.00
CA LEU A 80 4.08 -9.06 15.34
C LEU A 80 3.02 -9.07 16.44
N ILE A 81 2.11 -10.04 16.46
CA ILE A 81 1.09 -10.19 17.50
C ILE A 81 1.74 -10.50 18.87
N VAL A 82 2.77 -11.34 18.89
CA VAL A 82 3.59 -11.58 20.09
C VAL A 82 4.26 -10.29 20.55
N LEU A 83 4.87 -9.55 19.63
CA LEU A 83 5.53 -8.27 19.91
C LEU A 83 4.55 -7.25 20.50
N LYS A 84 3.35 -7.12 19.92
CA LYS A 84 2.25 -6.31 20.45
C LYS A 84 1.91 -6.68 21.90
N ALA A 85 1.74 -7.98 22.18
CA ALA A 85 1.43 -8.45 23.53
C ALA A 85 2.52 -8.05 24.53
N VAL A 86 3.79 -8.30 24.20
CA VAL A 86 4.93 -7.96 25.05
C VAL A 86 5.01 -6.45 25.30
N LEU A 87 4.79 -5.63 24.27
CA LEU A 87 4.82 -4.18 24.40
C LEU A 87 3.68 -3.64 25.26
N VAL A 88 2.47 -4.21 25.16
CA VAL A 88 1.35 -3.87 26.06
C VAL A 88 1.69 -4.22 27.49
N VAL A 89 2.16 -5.45 27.75
CA VAL A 89 2.53 -5.92 29.09
C VAL A 89 3.63 -5.04 29.69
N LYS A 90 4.65 -4.68 28.90
CA LYS A 90 5.76 -3.82 29.34
C LYS A 90 5.28 -2.40 29.69
N ASN A 91 4.36 -1.83 28.91
CA ASN A 91 3.89 -0.46 29.05
C ASN A 91 2.56 -0.33 29.82
N ILE A 92 2.06 -1.40 30.44
CA ILE A 92 0.73 -1.44 31.07
C ILE A 92 0.53 -0.40 32.17
N LYS A 93 1.60 -0.07 32.92
CA LYS A 93 1.57 0.97 33.95
C LYS A 93 1.33 2.35 33.34
N MET A 94 2.05 2.65 32.25
CA MET A 94 1.90 3.90 31.50
C MET A 94 0.50 3.99 30.87
N LEU A 95 0.00 2.92 30.24
CA LEU A 95 -1.34 2.87 29.66
C LEU A 95 -2.45 3.14 30.70
N LYS A 96 -2.31 2.60 31.90
CA LYS A 96 -3.23 2.89 33.02
C LYS A 96 -3.13 4.32 33.51
N GLN A 97 -1.92 4.88 33.59
CA GLN A 97 -1.72 6.29 33.93
C GLN A 97 -2.40 7.20 32.90
N LEU A 98 -2.27 6.91 31.60
CA LEU A 98 -2.97 7.65 30.54
C LEU A 98 -4.48 7.65 30.76
N ILE A 99 -5.09 6.48 30.98
CA ILE A 99 -6.54 6.39 31.26
C ILE A 99 -6.92 7.13 32.54
N PHE A 100 -6.04 7.15 33.55
CA PHE A 100 -6.28 7.91 34.77
C PHE A 100 -6.26 9.42 34.49
N THR A 101 -5.28 9.91 33.71
CA THR A 101 -5.17 11.33 33.31
C THR A 101 -6.40 11.82 32.55
N LEU A 102 -7.01 10.99 31.69
CA LEU A 102 -8.27 11.33 31.00
C LEU A 102 -9.44 11.62 31.95
N ASN A 103 -9.42 11.05 33.15
CA ASN A 103 -10.46 11.29 34.15
C ASN A 103 -10.21 12.54 35.03
N SER A 104 -9.11 13.26 34.78
CA SER A 104 -8.84 14.54 35.44
C SER A 104 -9.82 15.62 34.97
N ASP A 105 -10.04 16.64 35.81
CA ASP A 105 -10.98 17.73 35.50
C ASP A 105 -10.59 18.54 34.25
N LEU A 106 -9.29 18.56 33.91
CA LEU A 106 -8.78 19.22 32.69
C LEU A 106 -9.26 18.56 31.39
N PHE A 107 -9.54 17.26 31.41
CA PHE A 107 -9.93 16.49 30.22
C PHE A 107 -11.45 16.30 30.09
N GLN A 108 -12.23 16.87 31.00
CA GLN A 108 -13.68 16.74 31.03
C GLN A 108 -14.34 17.78 30.11
N PRO A 109 -15.32 17.38 29.27
CA PRO A 109 -16.11 18.33 28.52
C PRO A 109 -16.95 19.20 29.48
N ARG A 110 -17.04 20.50 29.20
CA ARG A 110 -17.71 21.49 30.07
C ARG A 110 -19.15 21.79 29.66
N ASN A 111 -19.49 21.52 28.40
CA ASN A 111 -20.78 21.89 27.81
C ASN A 111 -21.28 20.82 26.81
N ASP A 112 -22.57 20.89 26.45
CA ASP A 112 -23.19 19.95 25.51
C ASP A 112 -22.55 20.02 24.11
N ARG A 113 -21.97 21.17 23.74
CA ARG A 113 -21.28 21.34 22.47
C ARG A 113 -20.04 20.46 22.40
N GLN A 114 -19.19 20.51 23.42
CA GLN A 114 -18.00 19.66 23.54
C GLN A 114 -18.39 18.18 23.60
N LEU A 115 -19.49 17.85 24.29
CA LEU A 115 -20.00 16.47 24.31
C LEU A 115 -20.43 15.99 22.91
N ASN A 116 -20.98 16.87 22.08
CA ASN A 116 -21.36 16.56 20.71
C ASN A 116 -20.17 16.44 19.74
N LEU A 117 -18.97 16.91 20.11
CA LEU A 117 -17.73 16.63 19.38
C LEU A 117 -17.28 15.17 19.58
N ILE A 118 -17.45 14.62 20.77
CA ILE A 118 -16.95 13.28 21.14
C ILE A 118 -17.79 12.14 20.51
N LYS A 119 -19.12 12.30 20.49
CA LYS A 119 -20.06 11.25 20.06
C LYS A 119 -19.82 10.70 18.64
N PRO A 120 -19.74 11.53 17.57
CA PRO A 120 -19.60 11.02 16.21
C PRO A 120 -18.31 10.23 16.01
N ASP A 121 -17.22 10.72 16.61
CA ASP A 121 -15.89 10.12 16.56
C ASP A 121 -15.84 8.73 17.20
N VAL A 122 -16.42 8.59 18.39
CA VAL A 122 -16.55 7.30 19.09
C VAL A 122 -17.45 6.33 18.31
N LEU A 123 -18.55 6.81 17.72
CA LEU A 123 -19.41 5.98 16.87
C LEU A 123 -18.68 5.50 15.62
N PHE A 124 -17.91 6.38 14.98
CA PHE A 124 -17.10 6.04 13.81
C PHE A 124 -16.02 5.00 14.14
N LEU A 125 -15.30 5.17 15.25
CA LEU A 125 -14.34 4.19 15.77
C LEU A 125 -15.00 2.83 16.01
N ASN A 126 -16.15 2.81 16.69
CA ASN A 126 -16.86 1.56 17.00
C ASN A 126 -17.30 0.84 15.71
N LYS A 127 -17.81 1.58 14.72
CA LYS A 127 -18.20 1.03 13.42
C LYS A 127 -17.00 0.43 12.68
N ASN A 128 -15.89 1.16 12.58
CA ASN A 128 -14.68 0.66 11.90
C ASN A 128 -14.06 -0.52 12.62
N THR A 129 -13.99 -0.48 13.95
CA THR A 129 -13.52 -1.60 14.77
C THR A 129 -14.40 -2.83 14.58
N PHE A 130 -15.72 -2.66 14.48
CA PHE A 130 -16.65 -3.76 14.21
C PHE A 130 -16.43 -4.37 12.82
N THR A 131 -16.27 -3.55 11.78
CA THR A 131 -15.94 -4.01 10.42
C THR A 131 -14.62 -4.79 10.40
N TYR A 132 -13.57 -4.22 11.01
CA TYR A 132 -12.26 -4.86 11.14
C TYR A 132 -12.36 -6.20 11.90
N SER A 133 -13.03 -6.21 13.05
CA SER A 133 -13.23 -7.42 13.85
C SER A 133 -13.95 -8.51 13.06
N THR A 134 -14.99 -8.14 12.30
CA THR A 134 -15.76 -9.09 11.49
C THR A 134 -14.89 -9.73 10.41
N ALA A 135 -14.04 -8.95 9.74
CA ALA A 135 -13.10 -9.46 8.74
C ALA A 135 -12.05 -10.41 9.36
N VAL A 136 -11.52 -10.08 10.54
CA VAL A 136 -10.59 -10.96 11.28
C VAL A 136 -11.26 -12.28 11.67
N TRP A 137 -12.45 -12.24 12.26
CA TRP A 137 -13.16 -13.47 12.65
C TRP A 137 -13.57 -14.32 11.45
N ALA A 138 -13.95 -13.70 10.32
CA ALA A 138 -14.17 -14.42 9.07
C ALA A 138 -12.89 -15.10 8.58
N THR A 139 -11.75 -14.42 8.66
CA THR A 139 -10.44 -14.99 8.32
C THR A 139 -10.11 -16.20 9.18
N VAL A 140 -10.26 -16.09 10.51
CA VAL A 140 -10.03 -17.20 11.45
C VAL A 140 -10.96 -18.37 11.14
N PHE A 141 -12.23 -18.10 10.87
CA PHE A 141 -13.20 -19.13 10.52
C PHE A 141 -12.79 -19.90 9.26
N PHE A 142 -12.58 -19.20 8.15
CA PHE A 142 -12.27 -19.83 6.87
C PHE A 142 -10.93 -20.58 6.85
N TRP A 143 -9.92 -20.10 7.57
CA TRP A 143 -8.66 -20.85 7.77
C TRP A 143 -8.88 -22.10 8.63
N SER A 144 -9.63 -21.98 9.73
CA SER A 144 -9.88 -23.09 10.66
C SER A 144 -10.75 -24.18 10.05
N THR A 145 -11.63 -23.86 9.10
CA THR A 145 -12.51 -24.84 8.43
C THR A 145 -11.96 -25.36 7.11
N TYR A 146 -10.88 -24.76 6.60
CA TYR A 146 -10.31 -25.13 5.30
C TYR A 146 -9.97 -26.64 5.17
N PRO A 147 -9.27 -27.28 6.14
CA PRO A 147 -8.99 -28.70 6.04
C PRO A 147 -10.24 -29.60 6.06
N ILE A 148 -11.33 -29.13 6.68
CA ILE A 148 -12.61 -29.84 6.77
C ILE A 148 -13.34 -29.79 5.42
N PHE A 149 -13.49 -28.58 4.86
CA PHE A 149 -14.21 -28.39 3.59
C PHE A 149 -13.53 -29.08 2.41
N ASP A 150 -12.20 -29.02 2.35
CA ASP A 150 -11.42 -29.68 1.29
C ASP A 150 -11.12 -31.16 1.60
N LYS A 151 -11.65 -31.69 2.71
CA LYS A 151 -11.41 -33.07 3.19
C LYS A 151 -9.93 -33.44 3.40
N SER A 152 -9.04 -32.44 3.36
CA SER A 152 -7.61 -32.58 3.61
C SER A 152 -7.31 -33.10 5.03
N TYR A 153 -8.25 -32.98 5.99
CA TYR A 153 -8.14 -33.60 7.31
C TYR A 153 -7.93 -35.12 7.25
N LYS A 154 -8.39 -35.79 6.19
CA LYS A 154 -8.16 -37.23 5.97
C LYS A 154 -6.69 -37.58 5.76
N ASN A 155 -5.91 -36.60 5.30
CA ASN A 155 -4.46 -36.70 5.12
C ASN A 155 -3.71 -36.03 6.28
N TRP A 156 -4.34 -35.91 7.45
CA TRP A 156 -3.75 -35.31 8.66
C TRP A 156 -3.29 -33.85 8.49
N ARG A 157 -3.88 -33.12 7.54
CA ARG A 157 -3.53 -31.72 7.30
C ARG A 157 -4.12 -30.80 8.37
N LEU A 158 -3.25 -30.16 9.14
CA LEU A 158 -3.62 -29.12 10.11
C LEU A 158 -4.03 -27.81 9.41
N PRO A 159 -4.84 -26.94 10.08
CA PRO A 159 -5.21 -25.62 9.56
C PRO A 159 -4.01 -24.74 9.20
N PHE A 160 -2.99 -24.74 10.06
CA PHE A 160 -1.74 -24.01 9.85
C PHE A 160 -0.56 -24.98 9.81
N LEU A 161 0.33 -24.76 8.85
CA LEU A 161 1.56 -25.54 8.71
C LEU A 161 2.54 -25.14 9.81
N ALA A 162 2.66 -25.99 10.82
CA ALA A 162 3.55 -25.79 11.96
C ALA A 162 4.27 -27.10 12.31
N TRP A 163 5.46 -26.99 12.89
CA TRP A 163 6.22 -28.15 13.35
C TRP A 163 5.94 -28.42 14.83
N TYR A 164 5.73 -29.69 15.18
CA TYR A 164 5.55 -30.14 16.56
C TYR A 164 6.56 -31.25 16.89
N PRO A 165 7.05 -31.34 18.14
CA PRO A 165 8.03 -32.33 18.57
C PRO A 165 7.43 -33.75 18.76
N TYR A 166 6.23 -34.00 18.25
CA TYR A 166 5.50 -35.26 18.32
C TYR A 166 4.76 -35.53 17.01
N ASN A 167 4.38 -36.78 16.76
CA ASN A 167 3.71 -37.17 15.52
C ASN A 167 2.25 -36.71 15.52
N THR A 168 1.92 -35.70 14.71
CA THR A 168 0.57 -35.16 14.52
C THR A 168 -0.31 -36.01 13.61
N ASN A 169 0.23 -37.05 12.97
CA ASN A 169 -0.51 -37.89 12.01
C ASN A 169 -1.12 -39.14 12.67
N VAL A 170 -1.40 -39.05 13.98
CA VAL A 170 -1.93 -40.16 14.79
C VAL A 170 -2.96 -39.59 15.77
N SER A 171 -4.08 -40.29 15.94
CA SER A 171 -5.10 -39.96 16.94
C SER A 171 -4.64 -40.42 18.34
N PRO A 172 -4.84 -39.64 19.43
CA PRO A 172 -5.60 -38.39 19.53
C PRO A 172 -4.78 -37.09 19.32
N TYR A 173 -3.50 -37.20 18.95
CA TYR A 173 -2.59 -36.04 18.89
C TYR A 173 -2.97 -35.05 17.78
N TYR A 174 -3.48 -35.54 16.66
CA TYR A 174 -4.01 -34.70 15.59
C TYR A 174 -5.13 -33.79 16.09
N GLU A 175 -6.15 -34.37 16.71
CA GLU A 175 -7.36 -33.68 17.16
C GLU A 175 -7.03 -32.66 18.26
N LEU A 176 -6.16 -33.04 19.20
CA LEU A 176 -5.68 -32.13 20.24
C LEU A 176 -4.92 -30.94 19.64
N THR A 177 -4.04 -31.19 18.66
CA THR A 177 -3.25 -30.14 18.00
C THR A 177 -4.14 -29.23 17.14
N TYR A 178 -5.14 -29.81 16.47
CA TYR A 178 -6.13 -29.05 15.70
C TYR A 178 -6.90 -28.07 16.59
N ILE A 179 -7.42 -28.56 17.72
CA ILE A 179 -8.13 -27.72 18.69
C ILE A 179 -7.20 -26.64 19.26
N TYR A 180 -5.96 -27.01 19.57
CA TYR A 180 -4.94 -26.06 20.03
C TYR A 180 -4.69 -24.94 19.01
N GLN A 181 -4.54 -25.24 17.72
CA GLN A 181 -4.33 -24.22 16.68
C GLN A 181 -5.53 -23.28 16.56
N VAL A 182 -6.75 -23.82 16.51
CA VAL A 182 -7.98 -23.00 16.40
C VAL A 182 -8.12 -22.05 17.59
N ILE A 183 -7.86 -22.53 18.82
CA ILE A 183 -7.89 -21.70 20.01
C ILE A 183 -6.78 -20.64 19.95
N SER A 184 -5.55 -21.04 19.64
CA SER A 184 -4.38 -20.13 19.59
C SER A 184 -4.59 -19.00 18.58
N VAL A 185 -5.06 -19.31 17.37
CA VAL A 185 -5.32 -18.32 16.32
C VAL A 185 -6.50 -17.42 16.69
N SER A 186 -7.49 -17.93 17.43
CA SER A 186 -8.57 -17.09 17.99
C SER A 186 -8.03 -16.09 19.03
N PHE A 187 -7.09 -16.52 19.89
CA PHE A 187 -6.39 -15.62 20.81
C PHE A 187 -5.55 -14.57 20.06
N HIS A 188 -4.86 -14.96 18.99
CA HIS A 188 -4.09 -14.05 18.14
C HIS A 188 -4.98 -13.00 17.46
N GLY A 189 -6.09 -13.43 16.85
CA GLY A 189 -7.07 -12.53 16.24
C GLY A 189 -7.66 -11.55 17.26
N CYS A 190 -8.01 -12.04 18.46
CA CYS A 190 -8.49 -11.19 19.55
C CYS A 190 -7.41 -10.17 20.01
N ASN A 191 -6.16 -10.61 20.11
CA ASN A 191 -5.02 -9.75 20.46
C ASN A 191 -4.82 -8.64 19.42
N ALA A 192 -4.75 -8.99 18.13
CA ALA A 192 -4.61 -8.02 17.05
C ALA A 192 -5.71 -6.94 17.11
N ILE A 193 -6.98 -7.35 17.15
CA ILE A 193 -8.11 -6.43 17.27
C ILE A 193 -7.95 -5.52 18.50
N THR A 194 -7.64 -6.10 19.65
CA THR A 194 -7.68 -5.37 20.92
C THR A 194 -6.56 -4.33 21.02
N VAL A 195 -5.34 -4.68 20.62
CA VAL A 195 -4.20 -3.75 20.68
C VAL A 195 -4.35 -2.64 19.65
N ASP A 196 -4.85 -2.95 18.45
CA ASP A 196 -5.02 -1.96 17.39
C ASP A 196 -6.14 -0.98 17.72
N THR A 197 -7.26 -1.47 18.26
CA THR A 197 -8.31 -0.61 18.81
C THR A 197 -7.80 0.24 19.96
N LEU A 198 -6.95 -0.29 20.85
CA LEU A 198 -6.37 0.50 21.94
C LEU A 198 -5.55 1.68 21.40
N ILE A 199 -4.71 1.45 20.39
CA ILE A 199 -3.90 2.50 19.76
C ILE A 199 -4.82 3.54 19.09
N ALA A 200 -5.82 3.11 18.32
CA ALA A 200 -6.76 4.01 17.67
C ALA A 200 -7.54 4.86 18.67
N VAL A 201 -7.95 4.28 19.80
CA VAL A 201 -8.62 5.04 20.86
C VAL A 201 -7.70 6.08 21.49
N LEU A 202 -6.43 5.74 21.75
CA LEU A 202 -5.49 6.71 22.30
C LEU A 202 -5.28 7.90 21.35
N HIS A 203 -5.18 7.64 20.04
CA HIS A 203 -5.10 8.69 19.03
C HIS A 203 -6.40 9.50 18.95
N LEU A 204 -7.56 8.84 18.99
CA LEU A 204 -8.86 9.49 19.04
C LEU A 204 -8.95 10.46 20.22
N TYR A 205 -8.56 10.02 21.42
CA TYR A 205 -8.57 10.88 22.60
C TYR A 205 -7.68 12.10 22.44
N ILE A 206 -6.51 11.97 21.83
CA ILE A 206 -5.64 13.12 21.58
C ILE A 206 -6.32 14.11 20.63
N GLY A 207 -6.86 13.65 19.51
CA GLY A 207 -7.56 14.49 18.54
C GLY A 207 -8.78 15.20 19.15
N THR A 208 -9.64 14.45 19.83
CA THR A 208 -10.80 15.00 20.53
C THR A 208 -10.40 16.03 21.60
N GLN A 209 -9.30 15.84 22.31
CA GLN A 209 -8.83 16.80 23.31
C GLN A 209 -8.27 18.07 22.66
N PHE A 210 -7.66 17.98 21.47
CA PHE A 210 -7.34 19.17 20.68
C PHE A 210 -8.59 19.91 20.21
N ASP A 211 -9.63 19.20 19.80
CA ASP A 211 -10.90 19.83 19.41
C ASP A 211 -11.59 20.53 20.60
N ILE A 212 -11.59 19.90 21.80
CA ILE A 212 -12.06 20.54 23.05
C ILE A 212 -11.21 21.77 23.39
N LEU A 213 -9.89 21.70 23.24
CA LEU A 213 -9.02 22.85 23.46
C LEU A 213 -9.31 23.98 22.46
N CYS A 214 -9.55 23.66 21.18
CA CYS A 214 -9.94 24.64 20.17
C CYS A 214 -11.29 25.29 20.48
N ASP A 215 -12.22 24.50 21.03
CA ASP A 215 -13.54 24.95 21.50
C ASP A 215 -13.40 26.00 22.60
N ASP A 216 -12.63 25.67 23.64
CA ASP A 216 -12.30 26.56 24.78
C ASP A 216 -11.59 27.84 24.30
N ILE A 217 -10.60 27.70 23.39
CA ILE A 217 -9.83 28.82 22.84
C ILE A 217 -10.73 29.79 22.05
N SER A 218 -11.64 29.24 21.24
CA SER A 218 -12.53 30.06 20.41
C SER A 218 -13.50 30.91 21.25
N HIS A 219 -13.70 30.57 22.53
CA HIS A 219 -14.63 31.21 23.46
C HIS A 219 -13.89 31.80 24.66
N LEU A 220 -12.60 32.13 24.51
CA LEU A 220 -11.80 32.72 25.60
C LEU A 220 -12.33 34.07 26.10
N TYR A 221 -12.95 34.85 25.22
CA TYR A 221 -13.42 36.20 25.52
C TYR A 221 -14.92 36.33 25.22
N ASP A 222 -15.69 36.56 26.27
CA ASP A 222 -17.08 36.99 26.17
C ASP A 222 -17.15 38.47 26.62
N PRO A 223 -17.51 39.42 25.73
CA PRO A 223 -17.60 40.84 26.08
C PRO A 223 -18.68 41.15 27.12
N THR A 224 -19.55 40.19 27.46
CA THR A 224 -20.59 40.33 28.48
C THR A 224 -20.16 39.87 29.88
N GLU A 225 -19.03 39.16 30.01
CA GLU A 225 -18.47 38.75 31.31
C GLU A 225 -17.47 39.80 31.83
N GLU A 226 -17.84 40.50 32.92
CA GLU A 226 -17.00 41.54 33.53
C GLU A 226 -15.71 40.96 34.15
N GLY A 227 -14.56 41.10 33.48
CA GLY A 227 -13.25 41.03 34.15
C GLY A 227 -12.04 40.53 33.33
N SER A 228 -10.93 41.28 33.37
CA SER A 228 -9.62 40.87 32.80
C SER A 228 -8.95 39.68 33.52
N THR A 229 -9.36 39.42 34.76
CA THR A 229 -8.86 38.32 35.61
C THR A 229 -9.41 36.96 35.20
N ASP A 230 -10.66 36.91 34.72
CA ASP A 230 -11.30 35.65 34.28
C ASP A 230 -10.69 35.15 32.96
N PHE A 231 -10.41 36.06 32.01
CA PHE A 231 -9.73 35.73 30.76
C PHE A 231 -8.34 35.12 31.01
N ASN A 232 -7.50 35.76 31.85
CA ASN A 232 -6.15 35.26 32.12
C ASN A 232 -6.20 33.86 32.74
N GLN A 233 -7.16 33.61 33.62
CA GLN A 233 -7.36 32.28 34.20
C GLN A 233 -7.79 31.26 33.14
N LYS A 234 -8.72 31.61 32.25
CA LYS A 234 -9.14 30.76 31.11
C LYS A 234 -7.98 30.44 30.17
N LEU A 235 -7.14 31.43 29.84
CA LEU A 235 -5.95 31.22 29.00
C LEU A 235 -4.91 30.34 29.70
N ILE A 236 -4.65 30.54 31.00
CA ILE A 236 -3.76 29.68 31.79
C ILE A 236 -4.28 28.23 31.77
N ASN A 237 -5.59 28.03 31.95
CA ASN A 237 -6.20 26.70 31.88
C ASN A 237 -6.01 26.07 30.49
N CYS A 238 -6.18 26.82 29.41
CA CYS A 238 -5.93 26.33 28.04
C CYS A 238 -4.46 25.94 27.83
N VAL A 239 -3.51 26.74 28.33
CA VAL A 239 -2.08 26.44 28.24
C VAL A 239 -1.72 25.20 29.06
N GLN A 240 -2.32 25.04 30.25
CA GLN A 240 -2.15 23.84 31.07
C GLN A 240 -2.73 22.60 30.38
N HIS A 241 -3.94 22.69 29.85
CA HIS A 241 -4.59 21.62 29.10
C HIS A 241 -3.76 21.21 27.88
N HIS A 242 -3.29 22.16 27.08
CA HIS A 242 -2.38 21.91 25.96
C HIS A 242 -1.12 21.16 26.42
N ARG A 243 -0.46 21.59 27.49
CA ARG A 243 0.74 20.90 28.03
C ARG A 243 0.45 19.46 28.46
N GLU A 244 -0.70 19.20 29.07
CA GLU A 244 -1.07 17.83 29.45
C GLU A 244 -1.45 16.98 28.24
N ILE A 245 -2.06 17.55 27.19
CA ILE A 245 -2.27 16.85 25.91
C ILE A 245 -0.92 16.46 25.29
N LEU A 246 0.09 17.34 25.31
CA LEU A 246 1.43 17.03 24.79
C LEU A 246 2.06 15.84 25.53
N LYS A 247 2.03 15.85 26.86
CA LYS A 247 2.55 14.72 27.67
C LYS A 247 1.80 13.42 27.39
N PHE A 248 0.47 13.50 27.22
CA PHE A 248 -0.35 12.36 26.86
C PHE A 248 0.03 11.82 25.48
N TYR A 249 0.23 12.70 24.50
CA TYR A 249 0.69 12.36 23.15
C TYR A 249 2.07 11.69 23.17
N GLU A 250 3.06 12.26 23.86
CA GLU A 250 4.42 11.72 23.94
C GLU A 250 4.43 10.28 24.48
N ALA A 251 3.70 10.04 25.57
CA ALA A 251 3.58 8.70 26.15
C ALA A 251 2.82 7.73 25.23
N SER A 252 1.73 8.17 24.61
CA SER A 252 0.96 7.38 23.63
C SER A 252 1.82 7.00 22.42
N SER A 253 2.54 7.98 21.85
CA SER A 253 3.40 7.82 20.67
C SER A 253 4.60 6.92 20.95
N HIS A 254 5.24 7.03 22.12
CA HIS A 254 6.30 6.11 22.53
C HIS A 254 5.83 4.64 22.53
N PHE A 255 4.58 4.39 22.94
CA PHE A 255 3.98 3.06 22.91
C PHE A 255 3.56 2.61 21.50
N SER A 256 2.94 3.48 20.71
CA SER A 256 2.33 3.11 19.42
C SER A 256 3.31 3.13 18.24
N ASN A 257 4.33 4.01 18.22
CA ASN A 257 5.16 4.25 17.02
C ASN A 257 5.82 2.98 16.47
N TRP A 258 6.48 2.18 17.32
CA TRP A 258 7.14 0.94 16.89
C TRP A 258 6.14 -0.11 16.40
N ILE A 259 4.98 -0.20 17.06
CA ILE A 259 3.93 -1.13 16.68
C ILE A 259 3.39 -0.77 15.29
N VAL A 260 3.07 0.51 15.08
CA VAL A 260 2.53 1.00 13.81
C VAL A 260 3.56 0.84 12.70
N PHE A 261 4.83 1.21 12.91
CA PHE A 261 5.87 1.03 11.90
C PHE A 261 6.01 -0.42 11.42
N LEU A 262 6.18 -1.36 12.36
CA LEU A 262 6.29 -2.78 12.03
C LEU A 262 5.02 -3.32 11.38
N GLN A 263 3.86 -2.81 11.79
CA GLN A 263 2.60 -3.17 11.17
C GLN A 263 2.52 -2.77 9.70
N PHE A 264 2.88 -1.54 9.34
CA PHE A 264 2.85 -1.09 7.94
C PHE A 264 3.82 -1.93 7.08
N PHE A 265 5.02 -2.21 7.58
CA PHE A 265 6.00 -3.03 6.87
C PHE A 265 5.48 -4.47 6.62
N ILE A 266 4.99 -5.12 7.68
CA ILE A 266 4.49 -6.50 7.60
C ILE A 266 3.22 -6.55 6.75
N SER A 267 2.33 -5.56 6.85
CA SER A 267 1.13 -5.50 6.02
C SER A 267 1.44 -5.34 4.54
N ALA A 268 2.41 -4.49 4.16
CA ALA A 268 2.79 -4.31 2.76
C ALA A 268 3.29 -5.62 2.12
N THR A 269 4.19 -6.32 2.82
CA THR A 269 4.70 -7.63 2.37
C THR A 269 3.59 -8.69 2.32
N SER A 270 2.72 -8.70 3.33
CA SER A 270 1.61 -9.66 3.44
C SER A 270 0.56 -9.47 2.34
N ILE A 271 0.24 -8.23 1.97
CA ILE A 271 -0.66 -7.92 0.85
C ILE A 271 -0.08 -8.46 -0.45
N GLY A 272 1.19 -8.19 -0.75
CA GLY A 272 1.84 -8.66 -1.98
C GLY A 272 1.84 -10.18 -2.11
N ILE A 273 2.22 -10.89 -1.03
CA ILE A 273 2.23 -12.35 -1.01
C ILE A 273 0.81 -12.92 -1.11
N THR A 274 -0.17 -12.34 -0.40
CA THR A 274 -1.57 -12.81 -0.46
C THR A 274 -2.18 -12.61 -1.85
N MET A 275 -1.91 -11.49 -2.50
CA MET A 275 -2.37 -11.23 -3.87
C MET A 275 -1.79 -12.25 -4.86
N PHE A 276 -0.52 -12.63 -4.70
CA PHE A 276 0.06 -13.72 -5.48
C PHE A 276 -0.61 -15.06 -5.18
N GLN A 277 -0.83 -15.40 -3.90
CA GLN A 277 -1.51 -16.66 -3.53
C GLN A 277 -2.93 -16.75 -4.10
N LEU A 278 -3.65 -15.63 -4.16
CA LEU A 278 -5.00 -15.54 -4.76
C LEU A 278 -5.04 -15.93 -6.25
N THR A 279 -3.93 -15.79 -6.99
CA THR A 279 -3.88 -16.23 -8.41
C THR A 279 -3.68 -17.74 -8.55
N THR A 280 -3.24 -18.41 -7.47
CA THR A 280 -2.89 -19.84 -7.47
C THR A 280 -3.96 -20.74 -6.86
N VAL A 281 -4.87 -20.18 -6.05
CA VAL A 281 -5.93 -20.94 -5.39
C VAL A 281 -7.16 -21.09 -6.27
N THR A 282 -7.90 -22.16 -6.03
CA THR A 282 -9.19 -22.38 -6.69
C THR A 282 -10.21 -21.33 -6.24
N LEU A 283 -10.88 -20.72 -7.21
CA LEU A 283 -11.93 -19.73 -6.97
C LEU A 283 -13.04 -20.32 -6.09
N PHE A 284 -13.56 -19.51 -5.17
CA PHE A 284 -14.65 -19.86 -4.24
C PHE A 284 -14.34 -21.01 -3.26
N SER A 285 -13.09 -21.45 -3.13
CA SER A 285 -12.69 -22.36 -2.06
C SER A 285 -12.68 -21.66 -0.69
N SER A 286 -12.73 -22.44 0.40
CA SER A 286 -12.56 -21.90 1.77
C SER A 286 -11.25 -21.10 1.89
N GLN A 287 -10.19 -21.55 1.22
CA GLN A 287 -8.90 -20.88 1.20
C GLN A 287 -8.95 -19.54 0.44
N PHE A 288 -9.67 -19.48 -0.68
CA PHE A 288 -9.91 -18.23 -1.41
C PHE A 288 -10.62 -17.20 -0.52
N PHE A 289 -11.69 -17.59 0.17
CA PHE A 289 -12.37 -16.69 1.11
C PHE A 289 -11.47 -16.28 2.27
N ALA A 290 -10.67 -17.19 2.82
CA ALA A 290 -9.71 -16.88 3.88
C ALA A 290 -8.73 -15.77 3.44
N PHE A 291 -8.21 -15.83 2.22
CA PHE A 291 -7.34 -14.80 1.65
C PHE A 291 -8.05 -13.47 1.39
N VAL A 292 -9.28 -13.51 0.86
CA VAL A 292 -10.08 -12.28 0.63
C VAL A 292 -10.37 -11.56 1.94
N PHE A 293 -10.83 -12.28 2.97
CA PHE A 293 -11.11 -11.68 4.28
C PHE A 293 -9.83 -11.22 4.98
N PHE A 294 -8.70 -11.90 4.78
CA PHE A 294 -7.40 -11.46 5.30
C PHE A 294 -6.97 -10.12 4.67
N LEU A 295 -7.14 -9.94 3.35
CA LEU A 295 -6.87 -8.67 2.67
C LEU A 295 -7.79 -7.55 3.15
N ILE A 296 -9.08 -7.83 3.32
CA ILE A 296 -10.04 -6.86 3.89
C ILE A 296 -9.63 -6.48 5.31
N ALA A 297 -9.24 -7.46 6.15
CA ALA A 297 -8.84 -7.24 7.53
C ALA A 297 -7.60 -6.34 7.60
N ILE A 298 -6.54 -6.66 6.86
CA ILE A 298 -5.30 -5.85 6.84
C ILE A 298 -5.58 -4.44 6.29
N SER A 299 -6.41 -4.32 5.25
CA SER A 299 -6.74 -3.01 4.68
C SER A 299 -7.53 -2.14 5.67
N ALA A 300 -8.52 -2.74 6.35
CA ALA A 300 -9.28 -2.07 7.41
C ALA A 300 -8.40 -1.66 8.59
N GLN A 301 -7.41 -2.49 8.93
CA GLN A 301 -6.44 -2.21 9.97
C GLN A 301 -5.54 -1.00 9.63
N ILE A 302 -4.97 -0.95 8.42
CA ILE A 302 -4.18 0.21 7.95
C ILE A 302 -5.05 1.47 7.93
N PHE A 303 -6.26 1.39 7.38
CA PHE A 303 -7.20 2.51 7.34
C PHE A 303 -7.48 3.07 8.73
N LEU A 304 -7.70 2.18 9.71
CA LEU A 304 -7.92 2.56 11.11
C LEU A 304 -6.71 3.32 11.68
N PHE A 305 -5.47 2.90 11.40
CA PHE A 305 -4.30 3.66 11.83
C PHE A 305 -4.14 5.01 11.14
N CYS A 306 -4.34 5.07 9.82
CA CYS A 306 -4.23 6.30 9.05
C CYS A 306 -5.28 7.33 9.48
N TRP A 307 -6.52 6.91 9.65
CA TRP A 307 -7.62 7.80 10.02
C TRP A 307 -7.39 8.42 11.39
N PHE A 308 -7.23 7.60 12.43
CA PHE A 308 -7.06 8.13 13.79
C PHE A 308 -5.70 8.78 13.99
N GLY A 309 -4.66 8.37 13.25
CA GLY A 309 -3.39 9.08 13.20
C GLY A 309 -3.50 10.51 12.63
N ASN A 310 -4.40 10.71 11.67
CA ASN A 310 -4.68 12.03 11.09
C ASN A 310 -5.44 12.95 12.06
N GLU A 311 -6.38 12.40 12.84
CA GLU A 311 -7.15 13.20 13.82
C GLU A 311 -6.30 13.81 14.95
N VAL A 312 -5.07 13.33 15.16
CA VAL A 312 -4.14 13.88 16.16
C VAL A 312 -3.58 15.26 15.74
N GLU A 313 -3.92 15.74 14.55
CA GLU A 313 -3.38 16.99 13.99
C GLU A 313 -3.77 18.23 14.79
N SER A 314 -2.78 18.92 15.36
CA SER A 314 -2.98 20.15 16.16
C SER A 314 -3.04 21.45 15.34
N SER A 315 -3.05 21.37 14.00
CA SER A 315 -3.00 22.53 13.09
C SER A 315 -4.23 23.44 13.18
N LYS A 316 -5.32 22.95 13.79
CA LYS A 316 -6.56 23.70 14.03
C LYS A 316 -6.41 24.77 15.13
N ILE A 317 -5.42 24.66 16.03
CA ILE A 317 -5.30 25.54 17.20
C ILE A 317 -5.06 27.02 16.82
N PRO A 318 -4.11 27.38 15.92
CA PRO A 318 -3.94 28.76 15.48
C PRO A 318 -5.22 29.37 14.88
N TYR A 319 -5.97 28.57 14.12
CA TYR A 319 -7.24 29.01 13.53
C TYR A 319 -8.32 29.23 14.60
N ALA A 320 -8.37 28.39 15.63
CA ALA A 320 -9.26 28.59 16.78
C ALA A 320 -8.95 29.91 17.52
N VAL A 321 -7.67 30.24 17.71
CA VAL A 321 -7.26 31.54 18.27
C VAL A 321 -7.73 32.68 17.38
N PHE A 322 -7.55 32.56 16.05
CA PHE A 322 -8.01 33.57 15.09
C PHE A 322 -9.53 33.77 15.13
N LYS A 323 -10.30 32.69 15.33
CA LYS A 323 -11.76 32.72 15.44
C LYS A 323 -12.27 33.35 16.75
N SER A 324 -11.43 33.42 17.79
CA SER A 324 -11.81 34.08 19.04
C SER A 324 -12.00 35.60 18.84
N ASN A 325 -12.72 36.27 19.74
CA ASN A 325 -12.89 37.73 19.73
C ASN A 325 -11.61 38.47 20.17
N TRP A 326 -10.43 38.06 19.68
CA TRP A 326 -9.11 38.55 20.10
C TRP A 326 -8.87 40.02 19.75
N THR A 327 -9.57 40.58 18.76
CA THR A 327 -9.44 41.98 18.31
C THR A 327 -9.84 42.97 19.40
N GLU A 328 -10.85 42.63 20.20
CA GLU A 328 -11.38 43.45 21.29
C GLU A 328 -10.60 43.28 22.60
N THR A 329 -9.65 42.36 22.65
CA THR A 329 -8.87 42.09 23.86
C THR A 329 -7.79 43.15 24.14
N PRO A 330 -7.43 43.38 25.41
CA PRO A 330 -6.30 44.22 25.82
C PRO A 330 -4.97 43.83 25.16
N MET A 331 -4.07 44.81 24.97
CA MET A 331 -2.77 44.60 24.29
C MET A 331 -1.88 43.53 24.97
N MET A 332 -1.96 43.41 26.30
CA MET A 332 -1.26 42.38 27.06
C MET A 332 -1.71 40.97 26.64
N ILE A 333 -3.03 40.79 26.47
CA ILE A 333 -3.63 39.51 26.09
C ILE A 333 -3.27 39.15 24.66
N LYS A 334 -3.29 40.11 23.74
CA LYS A 334 -2.82 39.91 22.35
C LYS A 334 -1.40 39.37 22.29
N LYS A 335 -0.49 39.88 23.14
CA LYS A 335 0.89 39.36 23.25
C LYS A 335 0.94 37.92 23.74
N HIS A 336 0.13 37.55 24.75
CA HIS A 336 0.08 36.17 25.24
C HIS A 336 -0.47 35.20 24.19
N LEU A 337 -1.53 35.59 23.47
CA LEU A 337 -2.10 34.80 22.38
C LEU A 337 -1.09 34.62 21.24
N LEU A 338 -0.33 35.65 20.87
CA LEU A 338 0.75 35.54 19.87
C LEU A 338 1.80 34.50 20.28
N ILE A 339 2.28 34.53 21.53
CA ILE A 339 3.24 33.54 22.03
C ILE A 339 2.64 32.12 21.96
N PHE A 340 1.36 31.97 22.32
CA PHE A 340 0.68 30.68 22.27
C PHE A 340 0.50 30.17 20.81
N VAL A 341 0.15 31.04 19.88
CA VAL A 341 0.06 30.72 18.44
C VAL A 341 1.42 30.29 17.89
N GLU A 342 2.48 31.05 18.15
CA GLU A 342 3.84 30.70 17.73
C GLU A 342 4.28 29.31 18.24
N ARG A 343 3.83 28.92 19.45
CA ARG A 343 4.11 27.57 20.00
C ARG A 343 3.26 26.47 19.39
N THR A 344 2.08 26.78 18.88
CA THR A 344 1.11 25.82 18.32
C THR A 344 1.17 25.73 16.80
N GLN A 345 1.90 26.63 16.14
CA GLN A 345 2.21 26.60 14.70
C GLN A 345 3.07 25.41 14.27
N ARG A 346 3.70 24.68 15.20
CA ARG A 346 4.34 23.39 14.91
C ARG A 346 3.29 22.30 15.08
N PRO A 347 2.60 21.85 14.01
CA PRO A 347 1.54 20.87 14.15
C PRO A 347 2.12 19.56 14.66
N LEU A 348 1.48 18.99 15.68
CA LEU A 348 1.73 17.60 16.08
C LEU A 348 1.14 16.72 15.01
N LYS A 349 1.96 15.83 14.47
CA LYS A 349 1.56 14.80 13.53
C LYS A 349 2.06 13.48 14.08
N VAL A 350 1.26 12.41 13.99
CA VAL A 350 1.77 11.08 14.35
C VAL A 350 2.75 10.65 13.27
N MET A 351 4.01 10.43 13.65
CA MET A 351 5.06 9.95 12.76
C MET A 351 5.37 8.50 13.08
N ALA A 352 5.46 7.66 12.04
CA ALA A 352 6.05 6.33 12.21
C ALA A 352 7.58 6.48 12.21
N MET A 353 8.18 6.43 13.41
CA MET A 353 9.63 6.49 13.63
C MET A 353 10.32 7.72 13.00
N ASP A 354 9.63 8.85 12.91
CA ASP A 354 10.10 10.08 12.25
C ASP A 354 10.42 9.94 10.75
N LEU A 355 10.02 8.83 10.11
CA LEU A 355 10.30 8.54 8.69
C LEU A 355 9.15 8.97 7.77
N PHE A 356 7.89 8.78 8.19
CA PHE A 356 6.71 9.18 7.41
C PHE A 356 5.53 9.56 8.32
N PHE A 357 4.73 10.54 7.89
CA PHE A 357 3.52 10.97 8.58
C PHE A 357 2.39 9.97 8.33
N LEU A 358 1.64 9.62 9.39
CA LEU A 358 0.38 8.89 9.25
C LEU A 358 -0.72 9.88 8.82
N ASN A 359 -0.82 10.19 7.53
CA ASN A 359 -1.86 11.09 6.99
C ASN A 359 -2.66 10.44 5.84
N LEU A 360 -3.88 10.92 5.61
CA LEU A 360 -4.72 10.50 4.48
C LEU A 360 -4.09 10.91 3.14
N GLU A 361 -3.26 11.96 3.11
CA GLU A 361 -2.53 12.37 1.91
C GLU A 361 -1.47 11.35 1.46
N THR A 362 -0.86 10.56 2.35
CA THR A 362 0.05 9.47 1.95
C THR A 362 -0.74 8.33 1.28
N TYR A 363 -2.03 8.21 1.61
CA TYR A 363 -2.97 7.33 0.91
C TYR A 363 -3.50 7.94 -0.40
N MET A 364 -3.59 9.28 -0.51
CA MET A 364 -4.24 9.97 -1.64
C MET A 364 -3.29 10.66 -2.63
N LYS A 365 -2.02 10.89 -2.27
CA LYS A 365 -1.00 11.49 -3.13
C LYS A 365 -0.63 10.49 -4.21
N TYR A 366 -1.04 10.80 -5.43
CA TYR A 366 -0.88 9.90 -6.55
C TYR A 366 0.41 10.23 -7.30
N ASP A 367 1.41 9.36 -7.22
CA ASP A 367 2.62 9.52 -8.02
C ASP A 367 2.34 9.11 -9.47
N TRP A 368 2.26 10.10 -10.35
CA TRP A 368 2.08 9.84 -11.77
C TRP A 368 3.27 9.09 -12.36
N LYS A 369 4.48 9.25 -11.79
CA LYS A 369 5.66 8.48 -12.21
C LYS A 369 5.47 6.99 -11.96
N GLU A 370 4.84 6.59 -10.86
CA GLU A 370 4.54 5.18 -10.58
C GLU A 370 3.66 4.55 -11.66
N THR A 371 2.70 5.32 -12.19
CA THR A 371 1.84 4.84 -13.29
C THR A 371 2.65 4.49 -14.53
N ILE A 372 3.54 5.37 -14.95
CA ILE A 372 4.37 5.21 -16.15
C ILE A 372 5.71 4.53 -15.87
N SER A 373 5.99 4.17 -14.61
CA SER A 373 7.28 3.63 -14.14
C SER A 373 7.66 2.37 -14.91
N THR A 374 6.69 1.47 -15.09
CA THR A 374 6.88 0.25 -15.88
C THR A 374 7.30 0.54 -17.33
N THR A 375 6.74 1.58 -17.95
CA THR A 375 7.12 2.05 -19.29
C THR A 375 8.51 2.68 -19.29
N ILE A 376 8.84 3.50 -18.28
CA ILE A 376 10.16 4.15 -18.15
C ILE A 376 11.25 3.10 -17.97
N VAL A 377 11.06 2.11 -17.10
CA VAL A 377 12.01 1.01 -16.89
C VAL A 377 12.27 0.26 -18.19
N ARG A 378 11.23 0.01 -18.99
CA ARG A 378 11.39 -0.63 -20.31
C ARG A 378 12.17 0.24 -21.27
N LEU A 379 11.87 1.54 -21.35
CA LEU A 379 12.64 2.47 -22.17
C LEU A 379 14.10 2.58 -21.71
N LYS A 380 14.38 2.44 -20.40
CA LYS A 380 15.74 2.35 -19.88
C LYS A 380 16.47 1.08 -20.35
N ILE A 381 15.80 -0.08 -20.30
CA ILE A 381 16.36 -1.35 -20.78
C ILE A 381 16.70 -1.25 -22.27
N LEU A 382 15.82 -0.65 -23.06
CA LEU A 382 16.01 -0.42 -24.50
C LEU A 382 17.08 0.64 -24.83
N GLY A 383 17.66 1.28 -23.81
CA GLY A 383 18.63 2.34 -24.01
C GLY A 383 18.02 3.67 -24.50
N LEU A 384 16.69 3.84 -24.46
CA LEU A 384 15.98 5.01 -24.96
C LEU A 384 15.72 6.10 -23.90
N TRP A 385 15.93 5.81 -22.61
CA TRP A 385 15.62 6.74 -21.50
C TRP A 385 16.84 7.11 -20.64
N PRO A 386 17.57 8.21 -20.92
CA PRO A 386 18.75 8.61 -20.15
C PRO A 386 18.42 9.04 -18.72
N GLU A 387 19.33 8.79 -17.79
CA GLU A 387 19.22 9.25 -16.39
C GLU A 387 19.62 10.74 -16.28
N GLY A 388 18.76 11.58 -15.70
CA GLY A 388 18.94 13.04 -15.54
C GLY A 388 17.82 13.89 -16.16
N ASP A 389 17.92 15.23 -16.09
CA ASP A 389 16.93 16.17 -16.63
C ASP A 389 17.17 16.53 -18.11
N GLU A 390 18.34 16.18 -18.66
CA GLU A 390 18.78 16.54 -20.01
C GLU A 390 18.95 15.32 -20.95
N THR A 391 19.51 15.57 -22.14
CA THR A 391 19.93 14.60 -23.15
C THR A 391 21.02 13.65 -22.64
N TYR A 392 21.31 12.59 -23.40
CA TYR A 392 22.36 11.60 -23.10
C TYR A 392 23.68 12.26 -22.65
N GLN A 393 24.19 11.86 -21.49
CA GLN A 393 25.45 12.33 -20.91
C GLN A 393 26.57 11.33 -21.17
N SER A 394 27.84 11.70 -21.04
CA SER A 394 28.97 10.77 -21.21
C SER A 394 29.13 9.82 -20.01
N ASN A 395 28.21 8.86 -19.87
CA ASN A 395 28.18 7.85 -18.80
C ASN A 395 28.04 6.43 -19.36
N LEU A 396 28.16 5.42 -18.48
CA LEU A 396 28.03 4.00 -18.85
C LEU A 396 26.67 3.69 -19.48
N TYR A 397 25.62 4.40 -19.08
CA TYR A 397 24.29 4.24 -19.67
C TYR A 397 24.26 4.70 -21.14
N THR A 398 24.94 5.78 -21.50
CA THR A 398 25.00 6.21 -22.91
C THR A 398 25.79 5.23 -23.78
N LEU A 399 26.83 4.57 -23.24
CA LEU A 399 27.50 3.47 -23.93
C LEU A 399 26.56 2.28 -24.14
N TRP A 400 25.78 1.91 -23.12
CA TRP A 400 24.72 0.90 -23.23
C TRP A 400 23.67 1.29 -24.27
N SER A 401 23.22 2.54 -24.28
CA SER A 401 22.26 3.06 -25.25
C SER A 401 22.77 3.02 -26.68
N ILE A 402 24.02 3.43 -26.92
CA ILE A 402 24.65 3.33 -28.24
C ILE A 402 24.69 1.87 -28.67
N PHE A 403 25.12 0.96 -27.79
CA PHE A 403 25.14 -0.47 -28.07
C PHE A 403 23.75 -1.01 -28.43
N CYS A 404 22.72 -0.72 -27.62
CA CYS A 404 21.36 -1.19 -27.88
C CYS A 404 20.76 -0.63 -29.17
N ILE A 405 20.92 0.67 -29.40
CA ILE A 405 20.38 1.34 -30.59
C ILE A 405 21.10 0.83 -31.84
N THR A 406 22.42 0.73 -31.83
CA THR A 406 23.18 0.24 -32.99
C THR A 406 22.91 -1.24 -33.27
N LEU A 407 22.93 -2.10 -32.25
CA LEU A 407 22.84 -3.55 -32.46
C LEU A 407 21.40 -4.04 -32.70
N PHE A 408 20.43 -3.52 -31.94
CA PHE A 408 19.06 -4.01 -31.97
C PHE A 408 18.14 -3.08 -32.78
N THR A 409 18.28 -1.75 -32.68
CA THR A 409 17.41 -0.82 -33.41
C THR A 409 17.81 -0.63 -34.87
N PHE A 410 19.10 -0.51 -35.19
CA PHE A 410 19.58 -0.28 -36.56
C PHE A 410 20.17 -1.53 -37.23
N GLY A 411 20.84 -2.40 -36.48
CA GLY A 411 21.57 -3.54 -37.04
C GLY A 411 20.66 -4.57 -37.72
N HIS A 412 19.58 -4.99 -37.07
CA HIS A 412 18.67 -5.99 -37.62
C HIS A 412 17.93 -5.54 -38.89
N PRO A 413 17.31 -4.33 -38.94
CA PRO A 413 16.66 -3.86 -40.16
C PRO A 413 17.64 -3.68 -41.32
N PHE A 414 18.89 -3.31 -41.01
CA PHE A 414 19.95 -3.19 -42.01
C PHE A 414 20.27 -4.55 -42.67
N PHE A 415 20.45 -5.61 -41.87
CA PHE A 415 20.71 -6.95 -42.39
C PHE A 415 19.52 -7.55 -43.16
N GLN A 416 18.29 -7.26 -42.76
CA GLN A 416 17.09 -7.64 -43.52
C GLN A 416 16.97 -6.87 -44.85
N THR A 417 17.27 -5.57 -44.83
CA THR A 417 17.25 -4.74 -46.05
C THR A 417 18.23 -5.26 -47.10
N ILE A 418 19.44 -5.65 -46.66
CA ILE A 418 20.43 -6.30 -47.54
C ILE A 418 19.92 -7.66 -48.02
N ASN A 419 19.26 -8.44 -47.16
CA ASN A 419 18.72 -9.75 -47.52
C ASN A 419 17.76 -9.69 -48.71
N ILE A 420 16.94 -8.64 -48.82
CA ILE A 420 16.00 -8.43 -49.94
C ILE A 420 16.72 -8.47 -51.30
N ILE A 421 17.96 -8.00 -51.38
CA ILE A 421 18.77 -8.03 -52.60
C ILE A 421 19.13 -9.47 -52.99
N PHE A 422 19.41 -10.32 -52.00
CA PHE A 422 19.83 -11.71 -52.22
C PHE A 422 18.67 -12.68 -52.51
N ILE A 423 17.47 -12.35 -52.05
CA ILE A 423 16.26 -13.17 -52.27
C ILE A 423 15.36 -12.61 -53.38
N PHE A 424 15.85 -11.64 -54.17
CA PHE A 424 15.05 -10.87 -55.12
C PHE A 424 14.29 -11.73 -56.15
N ASP A 425 14.82 -12.91 -56.48
CA ASP A 425 14.23 -13.85 -57.43
C ASP A 425 13.04 -14.65 -56.85
N ASP A 426 12.82 -14.63 -55.53
CA ASP A 426 11.69 -15.25 -54.84
C ASP A 426 10.69 -14.20 -54.37
N LEU A 427 9.64 -13.99 -55.17
CA LEU A 427 8.60 -12.98 -54.90
C LEU A 427 7.91 -13.18 -53.54
N GLU A 428 7.68 -14.42 -53.12
CA GLU A 428 6.99 -14.73 -51.86
C GLU A 428 7.89 -14.35 -50.67
N ALA A 429 9.17 -14.71 -50.73
CA ALA A 429 10.15 -14.35 -49.72
C ALA A 429 10.41 -12.84 -49.67
N VAL A 430 10.44 -12.15 -50.82
CA VAL A 430 10.62 -10.69 -50.92
C VAL A 430 9.45 -9.96 -50.27
N VAL A 431 8.21 -10.32 -50.61
CA VAL A 431 7.02 -9.66 -50.04
C VAL A 431 6.96 -9.84 -48.52
N ALA A 432 7.24 -11.05 -48.03
CA ALA A 432 7.29 -11.33 -46.59
C ALA A 432 8.39 -10.52 -45.89
N THR A 433 9.58 -10.42 -46.49
CA THR A 433 10.73 -9.69 -45.90
C THR A 433 10.53 -8.17 -45.95
N ILE A 434 9.95 -7.61 -47.02
CA ILE A 434 9.62 -6.18 -47.14
C ILE A 434 8.59 -5.78 -46.08
N TYR A 435 7.55 -6.60 -45.87
CA TYR A 435 6.53 -6.34 -44.86
C TYR A 435 7.16 -6.17 -43.46
N VAL A 436 8.01 -7.12 -43.08
CA VAL A 436 8.76 -7.06 -41.82
C VAL A 436 9.68 -5.85 -41.76
N THR A 437 10.46 -5.60 -42.82
CA THR A 437 11.45 -4.52 -42.85
C THR A 437 10.79 -3.13 -42.71
N LEU A 438 9.62 -2.92 -43.34
CA LEU A 438 8.87 -1.66 -43.23
C LEU A 438 8.41 -1.38 -41.79
N SER A 439 7.92 -2.40 -41.09
CA SER A 439 7.59 -2.32 -39.66
C SER A 439 8.80 -1.97 -38.79
N GLU A 440 9.93 -2.59 -39.08
CA GLU A 440 11.18 -2.29 -38.35
C GLU A 440 11.67 -0.85 -38.59
N ILE A 441 11.51 -0.31 -39.81
CA ILE A 441 11.85 1.09 -40.13
C ILE A 441 10.98 2.08 -39.32
N LEU A 442 9.69 1.80 -39.10
CA LEU A 442 8.83 2.65 -38.26
C LEU A 442 9.33 2.73 -36.82
N ILE A 443 9.90 1.64 -36.30
CA ILE A 443 10.45 1.58 -34.94
C ILE A 443 11.72 2.41 -34.83
N VAL A 444 12.59 2.38 -35.86
CA VAL A 444 13.75 3.29 -35.95
C VAL A 444 13.30 4.76 -35.90
N LEU A 445 12.24 5.09 -36.65
CA LEU A 445 11.67 6.44 -36.65
C LEU A 445 11.08 6.82 -35.28
N LYS A 446 10.31 5.93 -34.64
CA LYS A 446 9.76 6.13 -33.29
C LYS A 446 10.88 6.38 -32.27
N ALA A 447 11.92 5.53 -32.27
CA ALA A 447 13.08 5.67 -31.39
C ALA A 447 13.79 7.01 -31.59
N TYR A 448 14.03 7.41 -32.84
CA TYR A 448 14.61 8.72 -33.17
C TYR A 448 13.74 9.88 -32.66
N LEU A 449 12.43 9.84 -32.89
CA LEU A 449 11.50 10.88 -32.42
C LEU A 449 11.43 10.96 -30.90
N THR A 450 11.46 9.81 -30.19
CA THR A 450 11.51 9.76 -28.72
C THR A 450 12.79 10.39 -28.19
N ILE A 451 13.94 10.05 -28.77
CA ILE A 451 15.23 10.64 -28.40
C ILE A 451 15.25 12.14 -28.64
N LYS A 452 14.79 12.58 -29.82
CA LYS A 452 14.72 14.00 -30.20
C LYS A 452 13.84 14.81 -29.23
N ASN A 453 12.72 14.25 -28.79
CA ASN A 453 11.74 14.93 -27.92
C ASN A 453 11.93 14.62 -26.42
N MET A 454 13.01 13.95 -26.03
CA MET A 454 13.23 13.48 -24.65
C MET A 454 13.16 14.59 -23.60
N LYS A 455 13.73 15.76 -23.91
CA LYS A 455 13.70 16.93 -23.02
C LYS A 455 12.25 17.37 -22.73
N THR A 456 11.43 17.49 -23.76
CA THR A 456 10.01 17.86 -23.65
C THR A 456 9.23 16.82 -22.84
N LEU A 457 9.47 15.52 -23.09
CA LEU A 457 8.82 14.44 -22.36
C LEU A 457 9.12 14.49 -20.85
N LYS A 458 10.38 14.71 -20.47
CA LYS A 458 10.78 14.84 -19.06
C LYS A 458 10.19 16.10 -18.42
N GLN A 459 10.15 17.22 -19.14
CA GLN A 459 9.49 18.45 -18.65
C GLN A 459 8.00 18.24 -18.42
N LEU A 460 7.29 17.55 -19.32
CA LEU A 460 5.88 17.21 -19.14
C LEU A 460 5.66 16.35 -17.89
N MET A 461 6.55 15.38 -17.61
CA MET A 461 6.48 14.59 -16.39
C MET A 461 6.69 15.42 -15.12
N VAL A 462 7.57 16.42 -15.14
CA VAL A 462 7.75 17.35 -14.02
C VAL A 462 6.48 18.17 -13.81
N THR A 463 5.92 18.74 -14.88
CA THR A 463 4.66 19.50 -14.83
C THR A 463 3.51 18.67 -14.29
N LEU A 464 3.36 17.43 -14.73
CA LEU A 464 2.30 16.52 -14.28
C LEU A 464 2.39 16.19 -12.78
N ASN A 465 3.60 16.21 -12.20
CA ASN A 465 3.81 15.98 -10.77
C ASN A 465 3.71 17.26 -9.92
N SER A 466 3.48 18.42 -10.53
CA SER A 466 3.26 19.65 -9.78
C SER A 466 1.92 19.64 -9.04
N ASP A 467 1.82 20.40 -7.96
CA ASP A 467 0.63 20.47 -7.10
C ASP A 467 -0.64 20.92 -7.84
N LEU A 468 -0.49 21.60 -8.99
CA LEU A 468 -1.61 22.01 -9.85
C LEU A 468 -2.33 20.82 -10.50
N PHE A 469 -1.63 19.73 -10.77
CA PHE A 469 -2.15 18.52 -11.41
C PHE A 469 -2.47 17.40 -10.40
N GLN A 470 -2.35 17.69 -9.10
CA GLN A 470 -2.67 16.76 -8.03
C GLN A 470 -4.16 16.87 -7.63
N PRO A 471 -4.85 15.74 -7.40
CA PRO A 471 -6.22 15.75 -6.90
C PRO A 471 -6.26 16.33 -5.48
N ARG A 472 -7.12 17.32 -5.24
CA ARG A 472 -7.23 18.00 -3.93
C ARG A 472 -8.26 17.38 -3.00
N ASN A 473 -9.14 16.52 -3.51
CA ASN A 473 -10.18 15.86 -2.73
C ASN A 473 -10.59 14.52 -3.35
N ALA A 474 -11.32 13.71 -2.58
CA ALA A 474 -11.75 12.37 -3.00
C ALA A 474 -12.62 12.39 -4.27
N LYS A 475 -13.47 13.41 -4.46
CA LYS A 475 -14.28 13.54 -5.67
C LYS A 475 -13.43 13.75 -6.92
N GLN A 476 -12.38 14.59 -6.84
CA GLN A 476 -11.43 14.76 -7.92
C GLN A 476 -10.63 13.47 -8.17
N PHE A 477 -10.36 12.69 -7.13
CA PHE A 477 -9.71 11.39 -7.26
C PHE A 477 -10.57 10.37 -8.03
N ASP A 478 -11.85 10.28 -7.67
CA ASP A 478 -12.82 9.39 -8.32
C ASP A 478 -13.01 9.72 -9.81
N LEU A 479 -12.79 10.97 -10.22
CA LEU A 479 -12.91 11.39 -11.62
C LEU A 479 -11.82 10.81 -12.54
N PHE A 480 -10.60 10.58 -12.05
CA PHE A 480 -9.52 10.04 -12.88
C PHE A 480 -9.31 8.53 -12.73
N GLN A 481 -9.82 7.93 -11.65
CA GLN A 481 -9.68 6.49 -11.37
C GLN A 481 -10.18 5.58 -12.52
N PRO A 482 -11.30 5.86 -13.21
CA PRO A 482 -11.73 5.07 -14.36
C PRO A 482 -10.75 5.15 -15.54
N GLY A 483 -10.25 6.34 -15.85
CA GLY A 483 -9.27 6.55 -16.93
C GLY A 483 -7.94 5.85 -16.65
N LEU A 484 -7.51 5.86 -15.39
CA LEU A 484 -6.32 5.14 -14.94
C LEU A 484 -6.50 3.62 -15.04
N LYS A 485 -7.65 3.10 -14.60
CA LYS A 485 -7.97 1.66 -14.70
C LYS A 485 -8.00 1.23 -16.17
N PHE A 486 -8.61 2.03 -17.04
CA PHE A 486 -8.62 1.81 -18.49
C PHE A 486 -7.19 1.78 -19.06
N TRP A 487 -6.34 2.75 -18.72
CA TRP A 487 -4.94 2.77 -19.14
C TRP A 487 -4.16 1.53 -18.68
N LYS A 488 -4.30 1.12 -17.41
CA LYS A 488 -3.61 -0.05 -16.86
C LYS A 488 -4.05 -1.35 -17.57
N VAL A 489 -5.36 -1.52 -17.80
CA VAL A 489 -5.90 -2.69 -18.51
C VAL A 489 -5.41 -2.71 -19.95
N ASN A 490 -5.49 -1.59 -20.68
CA ASN A 490 -5.05 -1.54 -22.07
C ASN A 490 -3.55 -1.74 -22.20
N SER A 491 -2.74 -1.13 -21.32
CA SER A 491 -1.30 -1.34 -21.29
C SER A 491 -0.97 -2.81 -21.01
N PHE A 492 -1.62 -3.44 -20.03
CA PHE A 492 -1.43 -4.86 -19.73
C PHE A 492 -1.81 -5.77 -20.91
N LEU A 493 -2.97 -5.55 -21.52
CA LEU A 493 -3.43 -6.31 -22.69
C LEU A 493 -2.45 -6.16 -23.86
N TYR A 494 -2.03 -4.93 -24.16
CA TYR A 494 -1.07 -4.64 -25.22
C TYR A 494 0.26 -5.38 -25.02
N TRP A 495 0.82 -5.32 -23.81
CA TRP A 495 2.10 -5.97 -23.50
C TRP A 495 2.00 -7.50 -23.47
N THR A 496 0.86 -8.05 -23.04
CA THR A 496 0.61 -9.49 -23.07
C THR A 496 0.52 -10.01 -24.50
N MET A 497 -0.20 -9.27 -25.35
CA MET A 497 -0.30 -9.55 -26.79
C MET A 497 1.08 -9.50 -27.45
N ALA A 498 1.83 -8.42 -27.21
CA ALA A 498 3.16 -8.23 -27.77
C ALA A 498 4.14 -9.34 -27.34
N SER A 499 4.19 -9.67 -26.05
CA SER A 499 5.05 -10.75 -25.54
C SER A 499 4.67 -12.13 -26.12
N GLY A 500 3.37 -12.39 -26.29
CA GLY A 500 2.87 -13.59 -26.95
C GLY A 500 3.32 -13.69 -28.40
N ALA A 501 3.28 -12.59 -29.16
CA ALA A 501 3.74 -12.55 -30.54
C ALA A 501 5.23 -12.90 -30.68
N VAL A 502 6.09 -12.31 -29.83
CA VAL A 502 7.54 -12.62 -29.82
C VAL A 502 7.78 -14.09 -29.49
N PHE A 503 7.07 -14.61 -28.48
CA PHE A 503 7.19 -16.01 -28.09
C PHE A 503 6.83 -16.93 -29.26
N PHE A 504 5.68 -16.74 -29.89
CA PHE A 504 5.26 -17.60 -31.00
C PHE A 504 6.19 -17.45 -32.22
N TRP A 505 6.64 -16.24 -32.55
CA TRP A 505 7.51 -16.03 -33.72
C TRP A 505 8.93 -16.58 -33.50
N SER A 506 9.50 -16.37 -32.32
CA SER A 506 10.82 -16.90 -31.97
C SER A 506 10.82 -18.43 -31.82
N THR A 507 9.69 -19.03 -31.41
CA THR A 507 9.59 -20.49 -31.25
C THR A 507 9.04 -21.21 -32.49
N TYR A 508 8.49 -20.48 -33.47
CA TYR A 508 7.96 -21.07 -34.69
C TYR A 508 8.96 -21.99 -35.41
N PRO A 509 10.25 -21.60 -35.61
CA PRO A 509 11.25 -22.49 -36.22
C PRO A 509 11.57 -23.76 -35.41
N ILE A 510 11.26 -23.75 -34.10
CA ILE A 510 11.42 -24.90 -33.21
C ILE A 510 10.25 -25.87 -33.41
N PHE A 511 9.02 -25.35 -33.46
CA PHE A 511 7.81 -26.16 -33.60
C PHE A 511 7.65 -26.79 -34.99
N ASP A 512 8.08 -26.11 -36.05
CA ASP A 512 8.05 -26.65 -37.42
C ASP A 512 9.28 -27.51 -37.78
N ASN A 513 10.19 -27.72 -36.82
CA ASN A 513 11.48 -28.41 -36.99
C ASN A 513 12.45 -27.78 -38.01
N SER A 514 12.20 -26.57 -38.51
CA SER A 514 13.08 -25.88 -39.46
C SER A 514 14.42 -25.44 -38.87
N MET A 515 14.59 -25.51 -37.55
CA MET A 515 15.89 -25.45 -36.87
C MET A 515 16.90 -26.49 -37.42
N LYS A 516 16.43 -27.67 -37.87
CA LYS A 516 17.31 -28.69 -38.47
C LYS A 516 17.97 -28.22 -39.76
N ASP A 517 17.33 -27.28 -40.46
CA ASP A 517 17.83 -26.65 -41.68
C ASP A 517 18.56 -25.33 -41.42
N TYR A 518 18.88 -25.03 -40.14
CA TYR A 518 19.48 -23.78 -39.68
C TYR A 518 18.66 -22.53 -40.08
N ARG A 519 17.33 -22.65 -40.11
CA ARG A 519 16.44 -21.52 -40.38
C ARG A 519 16.45 -20.56 -39.18
N LEU A 520 16.64 -19.28 -39.46
CA LEU A 520 16.57 -18.20 -38.47
C LEU A 520 15.12 -17.70 -38.31
N PRO A 521 14.73 -17.14 -37.14
CA PRO A 521 13.40 -16.55 -36.93
C PRO A 521 13.04 -15.45 -37.94
N PHE A 522 14.05 -14.69 -38.39
CA PHE A 522 13.91 -13.69 -39.43
C PHE A 522 14.91 -13.94 -40.55
N LEU A 523 14.42 -13.86 -41.79
CA LEU A 523 15.26 -13.93 -42.98
C LEU A 523 16.09 -12.65 -43.07
N ALA A 524 17.38 -12.77 -42.75
CA ALA A 524 18.35 -11.69 -42.79
C ALA A 524 19.69 -12.22 -43.29
N TRP A 525 20.44 -11.35 -43.98
CA TRP A 525 21.77 -11.67 -44.46
C TRP A 525 22.82 -11.18 -43.47
N TYR A 526 23.79 -12.04 -43.16
CA TYR A 526 24.92 -11.70 -42.29
C TYR A 526 26.24 -11.92 -43.03
N PRO A 527 27.29 -11.14 -42.72
CA PRO A 527 28.60 -11.26 -43.37
C PRO A 527 29.40 -12.51 -42.93
N TYR A 528 28.78 -13.43 -42.20
CA TYR A 528 29.37 -14.67 -41.71
C TYR A 528 28.37 -15.83 -41.89
N ASN A 529 28.87 -17.07 -41.87
CA ASN A 529 28.03 -18.25 -42.10
C ASN A 529 27.18 -18.59 -40.87
N THR A 530 25.89 -18.27 -40.95
CA THR A 530 24.90 -18.54 -39.89
C THR A 530 24.49 -20.00 -39.79
N LYS A 531 24.95 -20.89 -40.67
CA LYS A 531 24.65 -22.34 -40.61
C LYS A 531 25.68 -23.16 -39.82
N VAL A 532 26.61 -22.49 -39.13
CA VAL A 532 27.71 -23.13 -38.39
C VAL A 532 27.65 -22.72 -36.92
N SER A 533 27.76 -23.68 -36.01
CA SER A 533 27.84 -23.42 -34.56
C SER A 533 29.22 -22.84 -34.19
N PRO A 534 29.32 -21.83 -33.30
CA PRO A 534 28.26 -21.23 -32.48
C PRO A 534 27.55 -20.02 -33.13
N TYR A 535 27.85 -19.69 -34.38
CA TYR A 535 27.33 -18.48 -35.04
C TYR A 535 25.82 -18.55 -35.22
N TYR A 536 25.26 -19.72 -35.55
CA TYR A 536 23.82 -19.92 -35.63
C TYR A 536 23.11 -19.53 -34.34
N GLU A 537 23.56 -20.08 -33.21
CA GLU A 537 22.95 -19.90 -31.90
C GLU A 537 23.08 -18.44 -31.43
N ILE A 538 24.22 -17.80 -31.70
CA ILE A 538 24.44 -16.38 -31.39
C ILE A 538 23.50 -15.49 -32.22
N THR A 539 23.37 -15.73 -33.52
CA THR A 539 22.48 -14.96 -34.39
C THR A 539 21.01 -15.20 -34.05
N TYR A 540 20.65 -16.43 -33.70
CA TYR A 540 19.30 -16.79 -33.26
C TYR A 540 18.93 -16.04 -31.98
N ILE A 541 19.83 -16.01 -31.00
CA ILE A 541 19.64 -15.25 -29.75
C ILE A 541 19.59 -13.74 -30.04
N HIS A 542 20.45 -13.23 -30.93
CA HIS A 542 20.45 -11.82 -31.34
C HIS A 542 19.11 -11.42 -31.97
N GLN A 543 18.55 -12.23 -32.86
CA GLN A 543 17.22 -11.98 -33.45
C GLN A 543 16.11 -12.13 -32.41
N ALA A 544 16.13 -13.17 -31.57
CA ALA A 544 15.11 -13.39 -30.55
C ALA A 544 15.05 -12.25 -29.51
N ILE A 545 16.22 -11.80 -29.02
CA ILE A 545 16.32 -10.65 -28.10
C ILE A 545 16.02 -9.35 -28.84
N GLY A 546 16.54 -9.25 -30.06
CA GLY A 546 16.37 -8.11 -30.94
C GLY A 546 14.93 -7.85 -31.30
N VAL A 547 14.01 -8.80 -31.16
CA VAL A 547 12.58 -8.66 -31.55
C VAL A 547 11.67 -8.35 -30.36
N ILE A 548 12.16 -8.46 -29.11
CA ILE A 548 11.43 -8.07 -27.89
C ILE A 548 10.96 -6.59 -27.94
N PRO A 549 11.79 -5.61 -28.38
CA PRO A 549 11.35 -4.23 -28.59
C PRO A 549 10.33 -4.04 -29.74
N PHE A 550 10.22 -5.01 -30.66
CA PHE A 550 9.51 -4.94 -31.94
C PHE A 550 8.16 -5.67 -31.93
N SER A 551 7.80 -6.19 -30.76
CA SER A 551 6.65 -7.03 -30.46
C SER A 551 5.28 -6.37 -30.70
N SER A 552 5.24 -5.06 -30.96
CA SER A 552 4.02 -4.29 -31.22
C SER A 552 3.39 -4.52 -32.59
N GLU A 553 4.14 -5.04 -33.57
CA GLU A 553 3.71 -5.05 -34.99
C GLU A 553 3.52 -6.46 -35.58
N PHE A 554 3.86 -7.52 -34.84
CA PHE A 554 3.84 -8.89 -35.35
C PHE A 554 2.55 -9.64 -35.00
N PHE A 555 1.62 -9.71 -35.96
CA PHE A 555 0.41 -10.51 -35.83
C PHE A 555 -0.03 -11.09 -37.17
N SER A 556 -0.69 -12.26 -37.14
CA SER A 556 -1.42 -12.78 -38.30
C SER A 556 -2.46 -11.77 -38.77
N LEU A 557 -2.88 -11.81 -40.05
CA LEU A 557 -3.79 -10.83 -40.65
C LEU A 557 -5.00 -10.45 -39.76
N LEU A 558 -5.58 -11.42 -39.05
CA LEU A 558 -6.73 -11.22 -38.15
C LEU A 558 -6.37 -10.51 -36.83
N SER A 559 -5.19 -10.80 -36.28
CA SER A 559 -4.71 -10.18 -35.04
C SER A 559 -4.02 -8.83 -35.29
N TYR A 560 -3.50 -8.60 -36.50
CA TYR A 560 -2.97 -7.33 -36.97
C TYR A 560 -4.08 -6.30 -37.16
N LEU A 561 -5.21 -6.70 -37.77
CA LEU A 561 -6.41 -5.86 -37.84
C LEU A 561 -6.93 -5.51 -36.43
N LEU A 562 -6.94 -6.48 -35.50
CA LEU A 562 -7.34 -6.22 -34.11
C LEU A 562 -6.38 -5.25 -33.40
N ALA A 563 -5.07 -5.43 -33.56
CA ALA A 563 -4.05 -4.54 -32.97
C ALA A 563 -4.11 -3.12 -33.54
N ILE A 564 -4.26 -2.96 -34.87
CA ILE A 564 -4.48 -1.67 -35.52
C ILE A 564 -5.77 -1.02 -35.02
N THR A 565 -6.87 -1.78 -34.94
CA THR A 565 -8.12 -1.22 -34.42
C THR A 565 -8.00 -0.78 -32.96
N VAL A 566 -7.25 -1.51 -32.12
CA VAL A 566 -6.96 -1.11 -30.74
C VAL A 566 -6.05 0.12 -30.69
N GLU A 567 -5.04 0.21 -31.56
CA GLU A 567 -4.11 1.34 -31.63
C GLU A 567 -4.81 2.61 -32.14
N ILE A 568 -5.53 2.53 -33.26
CA ILE A 568 -6.38 3.61 -33.80
C ILE A 568 -7.43 4.02 -32.77
N PHE A 569 -8.13 3.04 -32.16
CA PHE A 569 -9.09 3.33 -31.10
C PHE A 569 -8.43 4.06 -29.93
N THR A 570 -7.24 3.65 -29.51
CA THR A 570 -6.52 4.28 -28.39
C THR A 570 -6.13 5.73 -28.73
N TYR A 571 -5.56 5.98 -29.91
CA TYR A 571 -5.20 7.34 -30.35
C TYR A 571 -6.42 8.25 -30.54
N CYS A 572 -7.43 7.76 -31.26
CA CYS A 572 -8.67 8.50 -31.50
C CYS A 572 -9.45 8.74 -30.20
N TRP A 573 -9.49 7.77 -29.30
CA TRP A 573 -10.15 7.90 -28.00
C TRP A 573 -9.46 8.93 -27.13
N PHE A 574 -8.13 8.86 -26.96
CA PHE A 574 -7.42 9.86 -26.14
C PHE A 574 -7.49 11.26 -26.75
N GLY A 575 -7.41 11.39 -28.08
CA GLY A 575 -7.59 12.68 -28.77
C GLY A 575 -8.99 13.26 -28.54
N ASN A 576 -10.04 12.46 -28.77
CA ASN A 576 -11.42 12.87 -28.57
C ASN A 576 -11.73 13.18 -27.09
N GLU A 577 -11.17 12.42 -26.15
CA GLU A 577 -11.39 12.64 -24.72
C GLU A 577 -10.79 13.97 -24.25
N VAL A 578 -9.63 14.38 -24.79
CA VAL A 578 -9.04 15.69 -24.52
C VAL A 578 -9.93 16.80 -25.07
N GLU A 579 -10.42 16.67 -26.30
CA GLU A 579 -11.30 17.64 -26.96
C GLU A 579 -12.67 17.79 -26.25
N VAL A 580 -13.29 16.67 -25.87
CA VAL A 580 -14.55 16.63 -25.13
C VAL A 580 -14.38 17.21 -23.72
N LYS A 581 -13.26 16.97 -23.05
CA LYS A 581 -13.01 17.54 -21.72
C LYS A 581 -12.65 19.01 -21.76
N SER A 582 -11.90 19.46 -22.78
CA SER A 582 -11.56 20.88 -22.96
C SER A 582 -12.81 21.70 -23.30
N SER A 583 -13.73 21.17 -24.11
CA SER A 583 -14.99 21.86 -24.44
C SER A 583 -15.93 21.98 -23.23
N LYS A 584 -15.91 21.02 -22.29
CA LYS A 584 -16.64 21.10 -21.02
C LYS A 584 -16.11 22.16 -20.06
N LEU A 585 -14.85 22.60 -20.20
CA LEU A 585 -14.28 23.67 -19.39
C LEU A 585 -15.03 24.99 -19.60
N ALA A 586 -15.38 25.31 -20.85
CA ALA A 586 -16.15 26.50 -21.18
C ALA A 586 -17.55 26.47 -20.53
N TYR A 587 -18.17 25.29 -20.47
CA TYR A 587 -19.47 25.10 -19.82
C TYR A 587 -19.38 25.23 -18.30
N ALA A 588 -18.33 24.68 -17.67
CA ALA A 588 -18.10 24.80 -16.24
C ALA A 588 -17.83 26.24 -15.78
N VAL A 589 -17.15 27.04 -16.61
CA VAL A 589 -16.94 28.49 -16.37
C VAL A 589 -18.24 29.30 -16.54
N PHE A 590 -19.15 28.82 -17.39
CA PHE A 590 -20.46 29.43 -17.58
C PHE A 590 -21.43 29.08 -16.43
N GLU A 591 -21.35 27.87 -15.87
CA GLU A 591 -22.18 27.42 -14.74
C GLU A 591 -21.66 27.84 -13.36
N SER A 592 -20.42 28.33 -13.26
CA SER A 592 -19.90 28.83 -11.99
C SER A 592 -20.68 30.08 -11.57
N GLN A 593 -21.30 30.06 -10.38
CA GLN A 593 -21.90 31.24 -9.78
C GLN A 593 -20.76 32.22 -9.44
N TRP A 594 -20.63 33.26 -10.26
CA TRP A 594 -19.69 34.36 -10.07
C TRP A 594 -20.16 35.31 -8.97
#